data_AF-A0A9E5LK66-F1
#
_entry.id   AF-A0A9E5LK66-F1
#
_cell.length_a   1.000
_cell.length_b   1.000
_cell.length_c   1.000
_cell.angle_alpha   90.00
_cell.angle_beta   90.00
_cell.angle_gamma   90.00
#
_symmetry.space_group_name_H-M   'P 1'
#
loop_
_entity.id
_entity.type
_entity.pdbx_description
1 polymer ?
#
loop_
_entity_poly.entity_id
_entity_poly.type
_entity_poly.pdbx_seq_one_letter_code
_entity_poly.pdbx_strand_id
1 'polypeptide(L)' 'APGAALIGRCDICAAETKDFHNCIDPSCHEQLLLCADCAKDPIKRSCPTLHRANYDRELIG' A
#
# COMPACT_ATOMS: atom_id res chain seq x y z
N ALA A 1 -25.75 6.23 12.05
CA ALA A 1 -24.75 6.59 11.03
C ALA A 1 -24.52 5.37 10.15
N PRO A 2 -24.49 5.48 8.81
CA PRO A 2 -24.12 4.35 7.98
C PRO A 2 -22.67 3.98 8.35
N GLY A 3 -22.48 2.78 8.91
CA GLY A 3 -21.15 2.25 9.17
C GLY A 3 -20.39 2.29 7.86
N ALA A 4 -19.20 2.88 7.86
CA ALA A 4 -18.48 3.11 6.62
C ALA A 4 -18.28 1.77 5.90
N ALA A 5 -18.72 1.71 4.64
CA ALA A 5 -18.63 0.52 3.83
C ALA A 5 -17.17 0.09 3.69
N LEU A 6 -16.92 -1.21 3.86
CA LEU A 6 -15.62 -1.80 3.54
C LEU A 6 -15.36 -1.58 2.04
N ILE A 7 -14.15 -1.10 1.72
CA ILE A 7 -13.76 -0.84 0.32
C ILE A 7 -13.11 -2.11 -0.27
N GLY A 8 -12.42 -2.91 0.55
CA GLY A 8 -11.80 -4.16 0.10
C GLY A 8 -10.95 -4.84 1.16
N ARG A 9 -9.88 -5.51 0.73
CA ARG A 9 -8.94 -6.24 1.59
C ARG A 9 -7.57 -5.57 1.56
N CYS A 10 -6.91 -5.55 2.71
CA CYS A 10 -5.56 -5.02 2.91
C CYS A 10 -4.58 -5.72 1.98
N ASP A 11 -3.77 -4.95 1.24
CA ASP A 11 -2.80 -5.47 0.26
C ASP A 11 -1.69 -6.32 0.91
N ILE A 12 -1.51 -6.24 2.24
CA ILE A 12 -0.43 -6.93 2.96
C ILE A 12 -0.91 -8.17 3.72
N CYS A 13 -2.05 -8.10 4.40
CA CYS A 13 -2.53 -9.17 5.28
C CYS A 13 -3.94 -9.68 4.92
N ALA A 14 -4.55 -9.16 3.86
CA ALA A 14 -5.90 -9.48 3.41
C ALA A 14 -7.05 -9.18 4.39
N ALA A 15 -6.77 -8.55 5.54
CA ALA A 15 -7.81 -8.08 6.46
C ALA A 15 -8.75 -7.07 5.78
N GLU A 16 -10.03 -7.08 6.13
CA GLU A 16 -11.00 -6.13 5.59
C GLU A 16 -10.62 -4.69 5.97
N THR A 17 -10.70 -3.78 5.01
CA THR A 17 -10.37 -2.37 5.23
C THR A 17 -11.17 -1.46 4.28
N LYS A 18 -11.24 -0.19 4.67
CA LYS A 18 -11.81 0.92 3.90
C LYS A 18 -10.82 2.09 3.78
N ASP A 19 -9.61 1.90 4.27
CA ASP A 19 -8.67 2.99 4.47
C ASP A 19 -7.59 2.93 3.40
N PHE A 20 -7.41 4.06 2.73
CA PHE A 20 -6.36 4.26 1.77
C PHE A 20 -5.23 5.08 2.41
N HIS A 21 -3.99 4.68 2.12
CA HIS A 21 -2.80 5.31 2.66
C HIS A 21 -1.82 5.60 1.52
N ASN A 22 -1.22 6.78 1.54
CA ASN A 22 -0.14 7.08 0.60
C ASN A 22 1.08 6.21 0.93
N CYS A 23 1.79 5.82 -0.13
CA CYS A 23 3.15 5.31 0.01
C CYS A 23 3.99 6.22 0.90
N ILE A 24 4.91 5.64 1.67
CA ILE A 24 5.83 6.42 2.50
C ILE A 24 6.84 7.23 1.67
N ASP A 25 7.15 6.78 0.45
CA ASP A 25 7.94 7.53 -0.50
C ASP A 25 7.08 8.62 -1.16
N PRO A 26 7.35 9.92 -0.91
CA PRO A 26 6.56 11.01 -1.47
C PRO A 26 6.67 11.12 -2.99
N SER A 27 7.71 10.54 -3.61
CA SER A 27 7.88 10.51 -5.08
C SER A 27 7.06 9.42 -5.76
N CYS A 28 6.50 8.48 -4.98
CA CYS A 28 5.72 7.37 -5.49
C CYS A 28 4.35 7.79 -6.02
N HIS A 29 3.70 8.71 -5.34
CA HIS A 29 2.33 9.15 -5.63
C HIS A 29 1.27 8.02 -5.74
N GLU A 30 1.56 6.81 -5.24
CA GLU A 30 0.63 5.68 -5.21
C GLU A 30 -0.15 5.62 -3.88
N GLN A 31 -1.35 5.07 -3.98
CA GLN A 31 -2.27 4.89 -2.87
C GLN A 31 -2.48 3.40 -2.59
N LEU A 32 -2.21 2.98 -1.36
CA LEU A 32 -2.29 1.60 -0.89
C LEU A 32 -3.57 1.35 -0.10
N LEU A 33 -4.21 0.21 -0.30
CA LEU A 33 -5.36 -0.20 0.51
C LEU A 33 -4.83 -0.99 1.71
N LEU A 34 -4.67 -0.34 2.86
CA LEU A 34 -4.08 -0.95 4.06
C LEU A 34 -5.06 -0.92 5.23
N CYS A 35 -4.98 -1.91 6.11
CA CYS A 35 -5.63 -1.80 7.41
C CYS A 35 -4.81 -0.89 8.36
N ALA A 36 -5.45 -0.39 9.42
CA ALA A 36 -4.83 0.51 10.39
C ALA A 36 -3.55 -0.05 11.02
N ASP A 37 -3.41 -1.37 11.15
CA ASP A 37 -2.21 -1.99 11.71
C ASP A 37 -1.06 -2.05 10.71
N CYS A 38 -1.35 -2.37 9.44
CA CYS A 38 -0.32 -2.36 8.39
C CYS A 38 0.15 -0.93 8.09
N ALA A 39 -0.73 0.07 8.24
CA ALA A 39 -0.39 1.47 8.04
C ALA A 39 0.57 2.06 9.10
N LYS A 40 0.80 1.37 10.23
CA LYS A 40 1.77 1.80 11.25
C LYS A 40 3.20 1.40 10.92
N ASP A 41 3.37 0.42 10.03
CA ASP A 41 4.68 -0.12 9.66
C ASP A 41 5.16 0.58 8.37
N PRO A 42 6.25 1.36 8.43
CA PRO A 42 6.76 2.09 7.28
C PRO A 42 7.18 1.17 6.12
N ILE A 43 7.58 -0.07 6.40
CA ILE A 43 7.94 -1.05 5.37
C ILE A 43 6.69 -1.55 4.64
N LYS A 44 5.62 -1.84 5.39
CA LYS A 44 4.32 -2.24 4.81
C LYS A 44 3.62 -1.09 4.08
N ARG A 45 3.99 0.15 4.40
CA ARG A 45 3.58 1.38 3.71
C ARG A 45 4.47 1.75 2.53
N SER A 46 5.47 0.94 2.19
CA SER A 46 6.20 1.09 0.93
C SER A 46 5.51 0.30 -0.18
N CYS A 47 5.39 0.89 -1.37
CA CYS A 47 4.75 0.23 -2.49
C CYS A 47 5.56 -0.99 -2.95
N PRO A 48 4.93 -2.17 -3.09
CA PRO A 48 5.59 -3.34 -3.67
C PRO A 48 6.07 -3.06 -5.10
N THR A 49 5.32 -2.28 -5.88
CA THR A 49 5.61 -1.96 -7.29
C THR A 49 6.76 -0.97 -7.48
N LEU A 50 7.03 -0.07 -6.53
CA LEU A 50 8.23 0.78 -6.60
C LEU A 50 9.50 0.06 -6.16
N HIS A 51 9.41 -0.84 -5.17
CA HIS A 51 10.54 -1.71 -4.83
C HIS A 51 10.79 -2.74 -5.94
N ARG A 52 9.77 -3.13 -6.70
CA ARG A 52 9.93 -3.98 -7.89
C ARG A 52 10.52 -3.22 -9.06
N ALA A 53 10.01 -2.02 -9.36
CA ALA A 53 10.48 -1.20 -10.48
C ALA A 53 11.93 -0.71 -10.29
N ASN A 54 12.38 -0.44 -9.06
CA ASN A 54 13.78 -0.06 -8.82
C ASN A 54 14.74 -1.27 -8.70
N TYR A 55 14.24 -2.50 -8.51
CA TYR A 55 15.07 -3.71 -8.54
C TYR A 55 15.17 -4.32 -9.95
N ASP A 56 14.14 -4.15 -10.79
CA ASP A 56 14.11 -4.67 -12.17
C ASP A 56 14.74 -3.70 -13.21
N ARG A 57 15.35 -2.59 -12.78
CA ARG A 57 16.10 -1.68 -13.67
C ARG A 57 17.51 -2.16 -14.05
N GLU A 58 17.94 -3.34 -13.60
CA GLU A 58 19.18 -3.99 -14.07
C GLU A 58 18.93 -5.13 -15.09
N LEU A 59 17.71 -5.30 -15.62
CA LEU A 59 17.41 -6.39 -16.57
C LEU A 59 16.65 -6.01 -17.85
N ILE A 60 16.52 -4.74 -18.21
CA ILE A 60 16.11 -4.35 -19.57
C ILE A 60 16.96 -3.18 -20.08
N GLY A 61 18.03 -3.52 -20.79
CA GLY A 61 18.64 -2.76 -21.91
C GLY A 61 19.29 -1.43 -21.58
#